data_AF-A0A380EMB1-F1
#
_entry.id   AF-A0A380EMB1-F1
#
_cell.length_a   1.000
_cell.length_b   1.000
_cell.length_c   1.000
_cell.angle_alpha   90.00
_cell.angle_beta   90.00
_cell.angle_gamma   90.00
#
_symmetry.space_group_name_H-M   'P 1'
#
loop_
_entity.id
_entity.type
_entity.pdbx_description
1 polymer ?
#
loop_
_entity_poly.entity_id
_entity_poly.type
_entity_poly.pdbx_seq_one_letter_code
_entity_poly.pdbx_strand_id
1 'polypeptide(L)'
;MREFYGQNIQQSPDYGRIVNLKHYHRLTSLLNSAQMNIVFGGHSDEDERYIEPTLLDHVTSDSAIMQEEIFGPILPILTYQSLDEAIALYSPKTKTFEFIFI
;
A
#
# COMPACT_ATOMS: atom_id res chain seq x y z
N MET A 1 9.65 -8.45 7.71
CA MET A 1 9.96 -7.02 7.96
C MET A 1 11.23 -6.82 8.78
N ARG A 2 11.34 -7.32 10.02
CA ARG A 2 12.54 -7.11 10.85
C ARG A 2 13.83 -7.70 10.28
N GLU A 3 13.75 -8.84 9.62
CA GLU A 3 14.92 -9.44 8.93
C GLU A 3 15.38 -8.65 7.70
N PHE A 4 14.49 -7.85 7.10
CA PHE A 4 14.79 -7.08 5.90
C PHE A 4 15.24 -5.64 6.22
N TYR A 5 14.61 -4.99 7.20
CA TYR A 5 14.80 -3.55 7.46
C TYR A 5 15.13 -3.23 8.94
N GLY A 6 15.40 -4.25 9.75
CA GLY A 6 15.72 -4.07 11.17
C GLY A 6 14.52 -3.67 12.04
N GLN A 7 14.82 -3.14 13.23
CA GLN A 7 13.80 -2.74 14.21
C GLN A 7 13.13 -1.41 13.88
N ASN A 8 13.86 -0.48 13.24
CA ASN A 8 13.36 0.81 12.81
C ASN A 8 13.56 0.95 11.30
N ILE A 9 12.47 0.76 10.55
CA ILE A 9 12.49 0.76 9.07
C ILE A 9 12.93 2.13 8.53
N GLN A 10 12.60 3.22 9.22
CA GLN A 10 13.02 4.57 8.81
C GLN A 10 14.54 4.71 8.79
N GLN A 11 15.27 4.06 9.72
CA GLN A 11 16.72 4.12 9.78
C GLN A 11 17.42 3.09 8.90
N SER A 12 16.67 2.23 8.22
CA SER A 12 17.23 1.19 7.37
C SER A 12 17.91 1.80 6.14
N PRO A 13 19.20 1.53 5.88
CA PRO A 13 19.87 2.01 4.67
C PRO A 13 19.32 1.36 3.39
N ASP A 14 18.69 0.19 3.53
CA ASP A 14 18.13 -0.60 2.43
C ASP A 14 16.70 -0.20 2.07
N TYR A 15 16.14 0.83 2.74
CA TYR A 15 14.78 1.30 2.50
C TYR A 15 14.75 2.71 1.91
N GLY A 16 14.13 2.84 0.74
CA GLY A 16 14.09 4.08 -0.02
C GLY A 16 13.20 5.18 0.58
N ARG A 17 13.04 6.27 -0.19
CA ARG A 17 12.16 7.40 0.11
C ARG A 17 11.31 7.74 -1.09
N ILE A 18 10.20 8.43 -0.87
CA ILE A 18 9.33 8.89 -1.95
C ILE A 18 10.05 9.96 -2.77
N VAL A 19 9.92 9.86 -4.09
CA VAL A 19 10.67 10.67 -5.06
C VAL A 19 10.52 12.19 -4.87
N ASN A 20 9.32 12.66 -4.50
CA ASN A 20 9.05 14.07 -4.25
C ASN A 20 7.84 14.27 -3.33
N LEU A 21 7.65 15.50 -2.85
CA LEU A 21 6.56 15.88 -1.96
C LEU A 21 5.17 15.67 -2.58
N LYS A 22 5.01 15.88 -3.89
CA LYS A 22 3.72 15.67 -4.58
C LYS A 22 3.27 14.21 -4.48
N HIS A 23 4.15 13.26 -4.77
CA HIS A 23 3.84 11.83 -4.62
C HIS A 23 3.67 11.44 -3.15
N TYR A 24 4.45 12.02 -2.25
CA TYR A 24 4.33 11.81 -0.81
C TYR A 24 2.94 12.23 -0.29
N HIS A 25 2.48 13.45 -0.59
CA HIS A 25 1.16 13.93 -0.16
C HIS A 25 0.01 13.13 -0.75
N ARG A 26 0.15 12.68 -2.01
CA ARG A 26 -0.84 11.79 -2.63
C ARG A 26 -0.93 10.46 -1.86
N LEU A 27 0.20 9.82 -1.59
CA LEU A 27 0.25 8.55 -0.87
C LEU A 27 -0.25 8.66 0.57
N THR A 28 0.13 9.70 1.30
CA THR A 28 -0.36 9.95 2.66
C THR A 28 -1.86 10.27 2.68
N SER A 29 -2.38 10.96 1.66
CA SER A 29 -3.84 11.17 1.52
C SER A 29 -4.58 9.85 1.30
N LEU A 30 -4.02 8.95 0.49
CA LEU A 30 -4.57 7.60 0.30
C LEU A 30 -4.52 6.80 1.61
N LEU A 31 -3.40 6.83 2.33
CA LEU A 31 -3.29 6.19 3.65
C LEU A 31 -4.31 6.70 4.65
N ASN A 32 -4.51 8.02 4.72
CA ASN A 32 -5.51 8.61 5.61
C ASN A 32 -6.94 8.15 5.25
N SER A 33 -7.22 7.96 3.95
CA SER A 33 -8.53 7.45 3.51
C SER A 33 -8.76 5.98 3.89
N ALA A 34 -7.68 5.21 4.06
CA ALA A 34 -7.69 3.78 4.39
C ALA A 34 -7.20 3.51 5.82
N GLN A 35 -7.20 4.49 6.72
CA GLN A 35 -6.59 4.39 8.04
C GLN A 35 -7.20 3.25 8.89
N MET A 36 -8.49 3.00 8.73
CA MET A 36 -9.22 1.92 9.41
C MET A 36 -8.84 0.51 8.92
N ASN A 37 -8.21 0.43 7.74
CA ASN A 37 -7.80 -0.81 7.10
C ASN A 37 -6.34 -1.17 7.38
N ILE A 38 -5.57 -0.30 8.04
CA ILE A 38 -4.15 -0.53 8.31
C ILE A 38 -3.99 -1.65 9.34
N VAL A 39 -3.32 -2.75 8.94
CA VAL A 39 -2.97 -3.86 9.83
C VAL A 39 -1.48 -3.92 10.17
N PHE A 40 -0.64 -3.19 9.43
CA PHE A 40 0.79 -3.04 9.70
C PHE A 40 1.28 -1.71 9.14
N GLY A 41 2.22 -1.07 9.84
CA GLY A 41 2.87 0.17 9.40
C GLY A 41 2.00 1.40 9.60
N GLY A 42 1.97 2.28 8.60
CA GLY A 42 1.12 3.48 8.57
C GLY A 42 1.79 4.77 9.05
N HIS A 43 3.04 4.72 9.53
CA HIS A 43 3.77 5.93 9.87
C HIS A 43 4.36 6.60 8.62
N SER A 44 4.48 7.93 8.67
CA SER A 44 5.10 8.72 7.61
C SER A 44 5.80 9.94 8.19
N ASP A 45 6.86 10.38 7.51
CA ASP A 45 7.64 11.58 7.85
C ASP A 45 7.86 12.40 6.58
N GLU A 46 7.36 13.64 6.58
CA GLU A 46 7.37 14.52 5.42
C GLU A 46 8.76 15.08 5.13
N ASP A 47 9.54 15.39 6.17
CA ASP A 47 10.87 15.99 6.05
C ASP A 47 11.81 15.02 5.33
N GLU A 48 11.67 13.72 5.63
CA GLU A 48 12.40 12.65 4.96
C GLU A 48 11.72 12.09 3.70
N ARG A 49 10.46 12.48 3.41
CA ARG A 49 9.60 11.81 2.42
C ARG A 49 9.52 10.31 2.64
N TYR A 50 9.45 9.91 3.90
CA TYR A 50 9.39 8.53 4.34
C TYR A 50 7.94 8.10 4.52
N ILE A 51 7.61 6.93 4.00
CA ILE A 51 6.37 6.23 4.29
C ILE A 51 6.76 4.82 4.71
N GLU A 52 6.33 4.40 5.89
CA GLU A 52 6.56 3.06 6.39
C GLU A 52 5.83 2.05 5.49
N PRO A 53 6.42 0.87 5.21
CA PRO A 53 5.71 -0.18 4.51
C PRO A 53 4.40 -0.49 5.20
N THR A 54 3.30 -0.31 4.50
CA THR A 54 1.96 -0.37 5.07
C THR A 54 1.17 -1.49 4.44
N LEU A 55 0.57 -2.35 5.26
CA LEU A 55 -0.34 -3.38 4.81
C LEU A 55 -1.77 -2.96 5.14
N LEU A 56 -2.66 -3.07 4.16
CA LEU A 56 -4.08 -2.83 4.35
C LEU A 56 -4.85 -4.13 4.19
N ASP A 57 -5.79 -4.38 5.08
CA ASP A 57 -6.70 -5.52 5.03
C ASP A 57 -8.16 -5.04 5.00
N HIS A 58 -9.07 -5.91 4.57
CA HIS A 58 -10.49 -5.61 4.39
C HIS A 58 -10.75 -4.43 3.42
N VAL A 59 -9.91 -4.27 2.41
CA VAL A 59 -10.14 -3.32 1.32
C VAL A 59 -11.14 -3.88 0.31
N THR A 60 -11.97 -3.02 -0.24
CA THR A 60 -12.97 -3.38 -1.26
C THR A 60 -12.60 -2.77 -2.60
N SER A 61 -13.15 -3.30 -3.70
CA SER A 61 -12.95 -2.74 -5.05
C SER A 61 -13.31 -1.26 -5.16
N ASP A 62 -14.22 -0.76 -4.32
CA ASP A 62 -14.69 0.64 -4.32
C ASP A 62 -13.82 1.56 -3.45
N SER A 63 -12.85 1.00 -2.70
CA SER A 63 -11.96 1.77 -1.84
C SER A 63 -11.08 2.70 -2.68
N ALA A 64 -10.82 3.92 -2.18
CA ALA A 64 -10.03 4.91 -2.91
C ALA A 64 -8.62 4.40 -3.30
N ILE A 65 -8.01 3.59 -2.42
CA ILE A 65 -6.71 2.94 -2.66
C ILE A 65 -6.72 1.96 -3.85
N MET A 66 -7.91 1.50 -4.26
CA MET A 66 -8.10 0.57 -5.39
C MET A 66 -8.42 1.28 -6.71
N GLN A 67 -8.65 2.60 -6.69
CA GLN A 67 -9.05 3.36 -7.88
C GLN A 67 -7.87 3.84 -8.73
N GLU A 68 -6.67 3.92 -8.15
CA GLU A 68 -5.48 4.42 -8.81
C GLU A 68 -4.23 3.64 -8.42
N GLU A 69 -3.19 3.75 -9.24
CA GLU A 69 -1.93 3.05 -9.01
C GLU A 69 -1.19 3.67 -7.82
N ILE A 70 -0.88 2.82 -6.84
CA ILE A 70 -0.31 3.25 -5.57
C ILE A 70 1.10 3.79 -5.80
N PHE A 71 1.98 3.10 -6.55
CA PHE A 71 3.38 3.52 -6.75
C PHE A 71 4.09 3.94 -5.45
N GLY A 72 3.93 3.14 -4.41
CA GLY A 72 4.45 3.43 -3.09
C GLY A 72 4.38 2.21 -2.19
N PRO A 73 4.90 2.31 -0.97
CA PRO A 73 5.04 1.17 -0.07
C PRO A 73 3.73 0.88 0.68
N ILE A 74 2.60 0.84 -0.02
CA ILE A 74 1.27 0.54 0.55
C ILE A 74 0.74 -0.66 -0.23
N LEU A 75 0.47 -1.75 0.47
CA LEU A 75 0.03 -3.01 -0.12
C LEU A 75 -1.36 -3.38 0.40
N PRO A 76 -2.41 -3.20 -0.41
CA PRO A 76 -3.74 -3.70 -0.10
C PRO A 76 -3.82 -5.21 -0.33
N ILE A 77 -4.43 -5.91 0.62
CA ILE A 77 -4.70 -7.34 0.59
C ILE A 77 -6.20 -7.54 0.37
N LEU A 78 -6.55 -8.32 -0.65
CA LEU A 78 -7.93 -8.70 -0.96
C LEU A 78 -8.11 -10.20 -0.74
N THR A 79 -9.15 -10.55 0.00
CA THR A 79 -9.60 -11.93 0.17
C THR A 79 -10.68 -12.25 -0.86
N TYR A 80 -10.67 -13.47 -1.39
CA TYR A 80 -11.73 -14.00 -2.23
C TYR A 80 -12.15 -15.38 -1.73
N GLN A 81 -13.33 -15.86 -2.14
CA GLN A 81 -13.84 -17.18 -1.74
C GLN A 81 -13.70 -18.24 -2.83
N SER A 82 -13.54 -17.82 -4.09
CA SER A 82 -13.34 -18.73 -5.22
C SER A 82 -12.32 -18.19 -6.22
N LEU A 83 -11.70 -19.10 -6.97
CA LEU A 83 -10.79 -18.73 -8.05
C LEU A 83 -11.52 -17.89 -9.11
N ASP A 84 -12.80 -18.16 -9.37
CA ASP A 84 -13.60 -17.38 -10.32
C ASP A 84 -13.79 -15.93 -9.87
N GLU A 85 -13.97 -15.69 -8.56
CA GLU A 85 -14.01 -14.35 -7.98
C GLU A 85 -12.66 -13.64 -8.10
N ALA A 86 -11.56 -14.35 -7.82
CA ALA A 86 -10.21 -13.82 -8.01
C ALA A 86 -9.93 -13.40 -9.46
N ILE A 87 -10.35 -14.23 -10.42
CA ILE A 87 -10.24 -13.94 -11.85
C ILE A 87 -11.14 -12.78 -12.25
N ALA A 88 -12.34 -12.66 -11.67
CA ALA A 88 -13.25 -11.55 -11.93
C ALA A 88 -12.70 -10.21 -11.38
N LEU A 89 -12.01 -10.23 -10.25
CA LEU A 89 -11.28 -9.08 -9.70
C LEU A 89 -10.11 -8.68 -10.61
N TYR A 90 -9.52 -9.63 -11.33
CA TYR A 90 -8.54 -9.37 -12.37
C TYR A 90 -9.22 -8.82 -13.64
N SER A 91 -9.47 -7.51 -13.68
CA SER A 91 -10.01 -6.83 -14.85
C SER A 91 -8.88 -6.31 -15.76
N PRO A 92 -8.84 -6.66 -17.07
CA PRO A 92 -7.85 -6.16 -18.02
C PRO A 92 -7.99 -4.66 -18.34
N LYS A 93 -9.05 -3.99 -17.86
CA LYS A 93 -9.28 -2.54 -18.06
C LYS A 93 -8.57 -1.68 -17.00
N THR A 94 -8.22 -2.25 -15.87
CA THR A 94 -7.45 -1.59 -14.81
C THR A 94 -5.98 -1.92 -15.00
N LYS A 95 -5.15 -0.90 -15.19
CA LYS A 95 -3.70 -1.04 -15.34
C LYS A 95 -3.18 -1.94 -14.21
N THR A 96 -2.40 -2.96 -14.60
CA THR A 96 -1.85 -4.01 -13.74
C THR A 96 -1.48 -3.49 -12.35
N PHE A 97 -2.23 -3.95 -11.35
CA PHE A 97 -1.94 -3.70 -9.95
C PHE A 97 -1.31 -4.96 -9.34
N GLU A 98 -0.21 -4.83 -8.62
CA GLU A 98 0.35 -5.93 -7.82
C GLU A 98 -0.52 -6.11 -6.56
N PHE A 99 -1.50 -7.00 -6.64
CA PHE A 99 -2.26 -7.45 -5.47
C PHE A 99 -1.70 -8.78 -4.96
N ILE A 100 -1.64 -8.91 -3.64
CA ILE A 100 -1.52 -10.23 -3.02
C ILE A 100 -2.94 -10.68 -2.69
N PHE A 101 -3.37 -11.75 -3.33
CA PHE A 101 -4.58 -12.44 -2.95
C PHE A 101 -4.23 -13.58 -2.00
N ILE A 102 -4.93 -13.65 -0.87
CA ILE A 102 -4.79 -14.69 0.16
C ILE A 102 -6.07 -15.50 0.21
#